data_AF-A0A8T3X550-F1
#
_entry.id   AF-A0A8T3X550-F1
#
_cell.length_a   1.000
_cell.length_b   1.000
_cell.length_c   1.000
_cell.angle_alpha   90.00
_cell.angle_beta   90.00
_cell.angle_gamma   90.00
#
_symmetry.space_group_name_H-M   'P 1'
#
loop_
_entity.id
_entity.type
_entity.pdbx_description
1 polymer ?
#
loop_
_entity_poly.entity_id
_entity_poly.type
_entity_poly.pdbx_seq_one_letter_code
_entity_poly.pdbx_strand_id
1 'polypeptide(L)'
;MKNLYEKFLTKEFLENEYLKKQKSLSQISKETGIYRSTIKTYTIRHKIKLRTLKEQGVISSPGGKYKYLEILTKKFFEKNYIEQKKSIKDISKETGINWYVIRDYMCKLGIHARSNVDQLRI
;
A
#
# COMPACT_ATOMS: atom_id res chain seq x y z
N MET A 1 -9.49 9.85 -36.54
CA MET A 1 -9.45 10.92 -35.51
C MET A 1 -8.13 10.84 -34.76
N LYS A 2 -7.25 11.83 -34.95
CA LYS A 2 -5.99 11.95 -34.17
C LYS A 2 -6.41 12.23 -32.73
N ASN A 3 -6.10 11.32 -31.81
CA ASN A 3 -6.61 11.38 -30.45
C ASN A 3 -5.93 12.54 -29.71
N LEU A 4 -6.71 13.57 -29.33
CA LEU A 4 -6.24 14.85 -28.78
C LEU A 4 -5.26 14.68 -27.61
N TYR A 5 -5.42 13.60 -26.84
CA TYR A 5 -4.64 13.33 -25.64
C TYR A 5 -3.30 12.64 -25.90
N GLU A 6 -3.01 12.21 -27.14
CA GLU A 6 -1.79 11.47 -27.46
C GLU A 6 -0.51 12.30 -27.29
N LYS A 7 -0.62 13.63 -27.43
CA LYS A 7 0.47 14.57 -27.16
C LYS A 7 0.77 14.74 -25.66
N PHE A 8 -0.22 14.49 -24.79
CA PHE A 8 -0.11 14.75 -23.34
C PHE A 8 0.12 13.46 -22.55
N LEU A 9 -0.64 12.40 -22.86
CA LEU A 9 -0.53 11.09 -22.23
C LEU A 9 0.55 10.26 -22.93
N THR A 10 1.76 10.80 -23.00
CA THR A 10 2.93 10.05 -23.50
C THR A 10 3.27 8.92 -22.55
N LYS A 11 3.97 7.90 -23.06
CA LYS A 11 4.46 6.79 -22.23
C LYS A 11 5.32 7.30 -21.07
N GLU A 12 6.26 8.20 -21.37
CA GLU A 12 7.16 8.80 -20.39
C GLU A 12 6.39 9.56 -19.30
N PHE A 13 5.40 10.36 -19.66
CA PHE A 13 4.56 11.07 -18.70
C PHE A 13 3.85 10.09 -17.76
N LEU A 14 3.22 9.05 -18.31
CA LEU A 14 2.50 8.06 -17.52
C LEU A 14 3.43 7.24 -16.63
N GLU A 15 4.61 6.84 -17.10
CA GLU A 15 5.60 6.15 -16.27
C GLU A 15 6.08 7.04 -15.12
N ASN A 16 6.36 8.31 -15.38
CA ASN A 16 6.80 9.25 -14.37
C ASN A 16 5.72 9.50 -13.30
N GLU A 17 4.50 9.83 -13.71
CA GLU A 17 3.44 10.15 -12.76
C GLU A 17 2.90 8.90 -12.03
N TYR A 18 2.67 7.82 -12.76
CA TYR A 18 2.01 6.63 -12.22
C TYR A 18 2.95 5.69 -11.47
N LEU A 19 4.16 5.46 -11.99
CA LEU A 19 5.12 4.52 -11.40
C LEU A 19 6.09 5.23 -10.46
N LYS A 20 6.79 6.28 -10.94
CA LYS A 20 7.83 6.94 -10.14
C LYS A 20 7.23 7.78 -9.02
N LYS A 21 6.27 8.64 -9.33
CA LYS A 21 5.56 9.48 -8.35
C LYS A 21 4.40 8.76 -7.67
N GLN A 22 4.15 7.50 -8.05
CA GLN A 22 3.13 6.61 -7.47
C GLN A 22 1.69 7.16 -7.47
N LYS A 23 1.38 8.21 -8.24
CA LYS A 23 0.06 8.85 -8.27
C LYS A 23 -1.00 7.90 -8.79
N SER A 24 -2.15 7.84 -8.14
CA SER A 24 -3.32 7.11 -8.65
C SER A 24 -3.83 7.73 -9.94
N LEU A 25 -4.54 6.96 -10.76
CA LEU A 25 -5.18 7.49 -11.97
C LEU A 25 -6.15 8.64 -11.67
N SER A 26 -6.77 8.64 -10.48
CA SER A 26 -7.65 9.72 -10.04
C SER A 26 -6.88 11.01 -9.72
N GLN A 27 -5.69 10.90 -9.13
CA GLN A 27 -4.82 12.07 -8.89
C GLN A 27 -4.33 12.66 -10.23
N ILE A 28 -3.86 11.81 -11.15
CA ILE A 28 -3.45 12.25 -12.49
C ILE A 28 -4.62 12.91 -13.22
N SER A 29 -5.83 12.35 -13.09
CA SER A 29 -7.06 12.92 -13.66
C SER A 29 -7.36 14.31 -13.10
N LYS A 30 -7.27 14.49 -11.78
CA LYS A 30 -7.49 15.79 -11.13
C LYS A 30 -6.46 16.84 -11.57
N GLU A 31 -5.21 16.45 -11.74
CA GLU A 31 -4.12 17.37 -12.11
C GLU A 31 -4.14 17.74 -13.60
N THR A 32 -4.50 16.80 -14.47
CA THR A 32 -4.47 17.01 -15.93
C THR A 32 -5.82 17.47 -16.49
N GLY A 33 -6.90 17.35 -15.73
CA GLY A 33 -8.28 17.55 -16.22
C GLY A 33 -8.77 16.45 -17.17
N ILE A 34 -7.95 15.43 -17.44
CA ILE A 34 -8.30 14.33 -18.35
C ILE A 34 -9.06 13.26 -17.56
N TYR A 35 -10.14 12.72 -18.15
CA TYR A 35 -10.92 11.67 -17.51
C TYR A 35 -10.08 10.43 -17.16
N ARG A 36 -10.34 9.88 -15.97
CA ARG A 36 -9.66 8.67 -15.46
C ARG A 36 -9.73 7.48 -16.42
N SER A 37 -10.87 7.31 -17.11
CA SER A 37 -11.06 6.25 -18.11
C SER A 37 -10.12 6.43 -19.30
N THR A 38 -9.96 7.65 -19.80
CA THR A 38 -9.01 7.99 -20.87
C THR A 38 -7.58 7.70 -20.44
N ILE A 39 -7.18 8.15 -19.25
CA ILE A 39 -5.83 7.88 -18.71
C ILE A 39 -5.60 6.37 -18.62
N LYS A 40 -6.55 5.61 -18.08
CA LYS A 40 -6.48 4.14 -18.00
C LYS A 40 -6.25 3.50 -19.37
N THR A 41 -7.02 3.91 -20.39
CA THR A 41 -6.88 3.41 -21.76
C THR A 41 -5.48 3.66 -22.31
N TYR A 42 -4.93 4.86 -22.10
CA TYR A 42 -3.58 5.20 -22.53
C TYR A 42 -2.49 4.45 -21.76
N THR A 43 -2.65 4.24 -20.45
CA THR A 43 -1.74 3.42 -19.65
C THR A 43 -1.65 1.99 -20.21
N ILE A 44 -2.80 1.40 -20.56
CA ILE A 44 -2.86 0.07 -21.21
C ILE A 44 -2.24 0.11 -22.61
N ARG A 45 -2.55 1.13 -23.42
CA ARG A 45 -2.01 1.29 -24.79
C ARG A 45 -0.49 1.35 -24.79
N HIS A 46 0.11 2.02 -23.80
CA HIS A 46 1.56 2.09 -23.62
C HIS A 46 2.18 0.87 -22.93
N LYS A 47 1.39 -0.19 -22.71
CA LYS A 47 1.80 -1.44 -22.05
C LYS A 47 2.32 -1.25 -20.63
N ILE A 48 1.86 -0.19 -19.95
CA ILE A 48 2.17 0.04 -18.53
C ILE A 48 1.19 -0.80 -17.71
N LYS A 49 1.73 -1.70 -16.88
CA LYS A 49 0.91 -2.57 -16.02
C LYS A 49 0.12 -1.73 -15.03
N LEU A 50 -1.20 -1.91 -15.01
CA LEU A 50 -2.05 -1.31 -14.00
C LEU A 50 -1.84 -1.99 -12.65
N ARG A 51 -1.74 -1.19 -11.58
CA ARG A 51 -1.74 -1.66 -10.20
C ARG A 51 -3.07 -2.34 -9.88
N THR A 52 -2.95 -3.46 -9.20
CA THR A 52 -4.04 -4.13 -8.49
C THR A 52 -4.55 -3.26 -7.34
N LEU A 53 -5.73 -3.58 -6.83
CA LEU A 53 -6.28 -2.93 -5.62
C LEU A 53 -5.33 -3.02 -4.42
N LYS A 54 -4.59 -4.13 -4.33
CA LYS A 54 -3.61 -4.40 -3.27
C LYS A 54 -2.41 -3.46 -3.38
N GLU A 55 -1.78 -3.42 -4.55
CA GLU A 55 -0.63 -2.53 -4.84
C GLU A 55 -1.03 -1.06 -4.68
N GLN A 56 -2.21 -0.66 -5.14
CA GLN A 56 -2.71 0.70 -4.95
C GLN A 56 -2.97 1.02 -3.46
N GLY A 57 -3.49 0.05 -2.71
CA GLY A 57 -3.82 0.19 -1.28
C GLY A 57 -2.60 0.39 -0.37
N VAL A 58 -1.44 -0.20 -0.72
CA VAL A 58 -0.16 0.05 -0.02
C VAL A 58 0.25 1.52 -0.15
N ILE A 59 0.04 2.10 -1.33
CA ILE A 59 0.51 3.45 -1.66
C ILE A 59 -0.42 4.51 -1.08
N SER A 60 -1.68 4.54 -1.51
CA SER A 60 -2.50 5.75 -1.46
C SER A 60 -3.70 5.68 -0.51
N SER A 61 -3.79 4.66 0.35
CA SER A 61 -4.93 4.51 1.26
C SER A 61 -4.50 4.73 2.72
N PRO A 62 -4.62 5.95 3.25
CA PRO A 62 -4.53 6.20 4.70
C PRO A 62 -5.51 5.26 5.42
N GLY A 63 -5.01 4.43 6.33
CA GLY A 63 -5.82 3.43 7.04
C GLY A 63 -6.36 2.29 6.17
N GLY A 64 -5.92 2.15 4.92
CA GLY A 64 -6.39 1.11 4.01
C GLY A 64 -6.00 -0.30 4.44
N LYS A 65 -6.83 -1.29 4.08
CA LYS A 65 -6.64 -2.71 4.40
C LYS A 65 -5.24 -3.25 4.08
N TYR A 66 -4.58 -2.72 3.06
CA TYR A 66 -3.26 -3.17 2.58
C TYR A 66 -2.10 -2.24 2.95
N LYS A 67 -2.35 -1.15 3.69
CA LYS A 67 -1.38 -0.07 3.89
C LYS A 67 -0.04 -0.55 4.45
N TYR A 68 -0.08 -1.52 5.35
CA TYR A 68 1.09 -2.00 6.08
C TYR A 68 1.56 -3.38 5.66
N LEU A 69 1.09 -3.88 4.51
CA LEU A 69 1.37 -5.25 4.08
C LEU A 69 2.85 -5.53 3.83
N GLU A 70 3.60 -4.52 3.38
CA GLU A 70 5.04 -4.65 3.16
C GLU A 70 5.85 -4.51 4.46
N ILE A 71 5.25 -3.97 5.52
CA ILE A 71 5.91 -3.74 6.82
C ILE A 71 5.57 -4.89 7.78
N LEU A 72 4.28 -5.12 8.01
CA LEU A 72 3.74 -6.13 8.93
C LEU A 72 3.68 -7.52 8.26
N THR A 73 4.83 -7.99 7.82
CA THR A 73 5.01 -9.30 7.19
C THR A 73 5.11 -10.43 8.22
N LYS A 74 4.93 -11.68 7.80
CA LYS A 74 5.15 -12.85 8.66
C LYS A 74 6.56 -12.84 9.27
N LYS A 75 7.58 -12.60 8.43
CA LYS A 75 8.98 -12.49 8.85
C LYS A 75 9.20 -11.38 9.88
N PHE A 76 8.53 -10.24 9.72
CA PHE A 76 8.58 -9.15 10.69
C PHE A 76 8.07 -9.60 12.07
N PHE A 77 6.95 -10.33 12.11
CA PHE A 77 6.39 -10.86 13.36
C PHE A 77 7.21 -12.00 13.95
N GLU A 78 7.74 -12.92 13.14
CA GLU A 78 8.65 -13.98 13.61
C GLU A 78 9.83 -13.36 14.36
N LYS A 79 10.50 -12.37 13.76
CA LYS A 79 11.63 -11.69 14.39
C LYS A 79 11.23 -10.88 15.63
N ASN A 80 10.27 -9.97 15.52
CA ASN A 80 10.00 -9.01 16.59
C ASN A 80 9.12 -9.58 17.70
N TYR A 81 8.09 -10.34 17.34
CA TYR A 81 7.11 -10.84 18.29
C TYR A 81 7.50 -12.20 18.88
N ILE A 82 8.02 -13.11 18.05
CA ILE A 82 8.32 -14.49 18.48
C ILE A 82 9.73 -14.60 19.05
N GLU A 83 10.75 -14.15 18.33
CA GLU A 83 12.16 -14.25 18.75
C GLU A 83 12.51 -13.19 19.81
N GLN A 84 12.27 -11.92 19.51
CA GLN A 84 12.59 -10.80 20.43
C GLN A 84 11.53 -10.59 21.52
N LYS A 85 10.45 -11.38 21.50
CA LYS A 85 9.38 -11.37 22.51
C LYS A 85 8.67 -10.03 22.72
N LYS A 86 8.86 -9.02 21.86
CA LYS A 86 8.22 -7.69 21.95
C LYS A 86 6.70 -7.80 22.04
N SER A 87 6.07 -6.99 22.88
CA SER A 87 4.61 -6.90 22.94
C SER A 87 4.04 -6.23 21.68
N ILE A 88 2.73 -6.38 21.45
CA ILE A 88 2.05 -5.63 20.37
C ILE A 88 2.17 -4.12 20.61
N LYS A 89 2.22 -3.68 21.88
CA LYS A 89 2.38 -2.27 22.24
C LYS A 89 3.79 -1.75 21.91
N ASP A 90 4.83 -2.55 22.13
CA ASP A 90 6.20 -2.16 21.77
C ASP A 90 6.35 -2.03 20.27
N ILE A 91 5.84 -3.02 19.53
CA ILE A 91 5.80 -2.98 18.06
C ILE A 91 5.01 -1.76 17.59
N SER A 92 3.89 -1.43 18.25
CA SER A 92 3.09 -0.24 17.94
C SER A 92 3.87 1.05 18.15
N LYS A 93 4.60 1.17 19.26
CA LYS A 93 5.43 2.33 19.57
C LYS A 93 6.60 2.49 18.59
N GLU A 94 7.27 1.39 18.24
CA GLU A 94 8.40 1.39 17.32
C GLU A 94 8.00 1.70 15.87
N THR A 95 6.89 1.11 15.40
CA THR A 95 6.45 1.26 14.01
C THR A 95 5.56 2.49 13.79
N GLY A 96 5.04 3.09 14.87
CA GLY A 96 3.98 4.11 14.81
C GLY A 96 2.64 3.59 14.31
N ILE A 97 2.49 2.28 14.12
CA ILE A 97 1.26 1.65 13.64
C ILE A 97 0.37 1.36 14.85
N ASN A 98 -0.92 1.69 14.75
CA ASN A 98 -1.88 1.41 15.81
C ASN A 98 -1.91 -0.09 16.16
N TRP A 99 -1.83 -0.42 17.44
CA TRP A 99 -1.82 -1.80 17.95
C TRP A 99 -3.01 -2.65 17.48
N TYR A 100 -4.20 -2.05 17.27
CA TYR A 100 -5.36 -2.76 16.70
C TYR A 100 -5.09 -3.24 15.27
N VAL A 101 -4.40 -2.42 14.47
CA VAL A 101 -4.02 -2.77 13.10
C VAL A 101 -2.97 -3.87 13.11
N ILE A 102 -1.99 -3.80 14.02
CA ILE A 102 -0.98 -4.85 14.17
C ILE A 102 -1.64 -6.19 14.51
N ARG A 103 -2.58 -6.20 15.47
CA ARG A 103 -3.32 -7.40 15.86
C ARG A 103 -4.16 -7.98 14.71
N ASP A 104 -4.83 -7.13 13.94
CA ASP A 104 -5.59 -7.53 12.76
C ASP A 104 -4.68 -8.19 11.70
N TYR A 105 -3.49 -7.64 11.46
CA TYR A 105 -2.50 -8.24 10.56
C TYR A 105 -1.96 -9.57 11.07
N MET A 106 -1.68 -9.70 12.37
CA MET A 106 -1.29 -10.98 12.96
C MET A 106 -2.37 -12.05 12.74
N CYS A 107 -3.64 -11.70 12.96
CA CYS A 107 -4.78 -12.59 12.74
C CYS A 107 -4.85 -13.06 11.27
N LYS A 108 -4.71 -12.15 10.31
CA LYS A 108 -4.69 -12.47 8.86
C LYS A 108 -3.53 -13.38 8.46
N LEU A 109 -2.43 -13.33 9.20
CA LEU A 109 -1.24 -14.16 8.97
C LEU A 109 -1.26 -15.47 9.77
N GLY A 110 -2.33 -15.74 10.53
CA GLY A 110 -2.43 -16.94 11.38
C GLY A 110 -1.52 -16.90 12.61
N ILE A 111 -1.08 -15.71 13.03
CA ILE A 111 -0.23 -15.54 14.22
C ILE A 111 -1.13 -15.21 15.40
N HIS A 112 -1.20 -16.13 16.36
CA HIS A 112 -1.99 -15.92 17.57
C HIS A 112 -1.33 -14.91 18.50
N ALA A 113 -2.11 -13.92 18.93
CA ALA A 113 -1.68 -12.99 19.96
C ALA A 113 -1.64 -13.72 21.32
N ARG A 114 -0.50 -13.63 22.00
CA ARG A 114 -0.32 -13.97 23.43
C ARG A 114 -1.32 -13.20 24.30
N SER A 115 -1.62 -13.73 25.47
CA SER A 115 -2.53 -13.06 26.41
C SER A 115 -1.96 -11.68 26.82
N ASN A 116 -2.84 -10.79 27.27
CA ASN A 116 -2.40 -9.47 27.77
C ASN A 116 -1.39 -9.61 28.93
N VAL A 117 -1.57 -10.64 29.76
CA VAL A 117 -0.69 -10.94 30.90
C VAL A 117 0.69 -11.36 30.40
N ASP A 118 0.75 -12.26 29.40
CA ASP A 118 2.01 -12.75 28.84
C ASP A 118 2.78 -11.65 28.09
N GLN A 119 2.08 -10.63 27.58
CA GLN A 119 2.70 -9.50 26.89
C GLN A 119 3.25 -8.43 27.83
N LEU A 120 2.82 -8.39 29.10
CA LEU A 120 3.27 -7.42 30.11
C LEU A 120 4.41 -7.95 31.00
N ARG A 121 4.70 -9.25 30.94
CA ARG A 121 5.66 -9.95 31.79
C ARG A 121 7.07 -10.04 31.19
N ILE A 122 7.35 -9.25 30.15
CA ILE A 122 8.57 -9.29 29.32
C ILE A 122 9.16 -7.89 29.31
#